data_AF-A0A7W1DTZ3-F1
#
_entry.id   AF-A0A7W1DTZ3-F1
#
_cell.length_a   1.000
_cell.length_b   1.000
_cell.length_c   1.000
_cell.angle_alpha   90.00
_cell.angle_beta   90.00
_cell.angle_gamma   90.00
#
_symmetry.space_group_name_H-M   'P 1'
#
loop_
_entity.id
_entity.type
_entity.pdbx_description
1 polymer ?
#
loop_
_entity_poly.entity_id
_entity_poly.type
_entity_poly.pdbx_seq_one_letter_code
_entity_poly.pdbx_strand_id
1 'polypeptide(L)'
;MSRKSTDQARCALCNAKDVSEPRGDERYCRDCWDKKIAVEEIVSQEFVLKRYIRAHSAEKYLVYHSTQKRPCGQVIVVDDGFDLFLTMLLYPTFGWDEEAYHLEGDPEGRTFAEILVDVIVGDIIEPWGGGKWHMEIFRSTQQEPEDWNGEM
;
A
#
# COMPACT_ATOMS: atom_id res chain seq x y z
N MET A 1 38.36 27.52 17.91
CA MET A 1 37.09 27.28 17.18
C MET A 1 36.67 25.84 17.44
N SER A 2 35.58 25.65 18.18
CA SER A 2 35.08 24.33 18.57
C SER A 2 34.60 23.59 17.31
N ARG A 3 35.18 22.42 17.01
CA ARG A 3 34.67 21.54 15.96
C ARG A 3 33.29 21.07 16.42
N LYS A 4 32.23 21.60 15.82
CA LYS A 4 30.91 20.97 15.91
C LYS A 4 31.08 19.55 15.35
N SER A 5 31.11 18.54 16.21
CA SER A 5 30.82 17.18 15.77
C SER A 5 29.36 17.21 15.37
N THR A 6 29.09 17.31 14.07
CA THR A 6 27.85 16.79 13.52
C THR A 6 27.87 15.31 13.85
N ASP A 7 27.18 14.90 14.92
CA ASP A 7 26.91 13.49 15.15
C ASP A 7 26.21 12.99 13.89
N GLN A 8 26.89 12.13 13.14
CA GLN A 8 26.30 11.49 11.97
C GLN A 8 25.09 10.70 12.45
N ALA A 9 23.92 10.99 11.88
CA ALA A 9 22.72 10.23 12.16
C ALA A 9 22.98 8.74 11.87
N ARG A 10 22.64 7.89 12.83
CA ARG A 10 22.79 6.43 12.72
C ARG A 10 21.47 5.83 12.23
N CYS A 11 21.59 4.71 11.52
CA CYS A 11 20.47 3.94 11.00
C CYS A 11 19.46 3.64 12.11
N ALA A 12 18.19 4.01 11.88
CA ALA A 12 17.11 3.80 12.83
C ALA A 12 16.90 2.32 13.17
N LEU A 13 17.19 1.41 12.23
CA LEU A 13 16.98 -0.02 12.39
C LEU A 13 18.10 -0.72 13.17
N CYS A 14 19.36 -0.57 12.72
CA CYS A 14 20.49 -1.31 13.27
C CYS A 14 21.36 -0.49 14.24
N ASN A 15 21.18 0.83 14.27
CA ASN A 15 21.97 1.78 15.07
C ASN A 15 23.50 1.69 14.90
N ALA A 16 23.98 1.00 13.86
CA ALA A 16 25.39 0.66 13.68
C ALA A 16 26.06 1.38 12.50
N LYS A 17 25.30 1.64 11.43
CA LYS A 17 25.78 2.26 10.19
C LYS A 17 25.19 3.66 10.02
N ASP A 18 25.83 4.49 9.20
CA ASP A 18 25.32 5.82 8.86
C ASP A 18 24.07 5.73 7.98
N VAL A 19 23.20 6.73 8.09
CA VAL A 19 22.00 6.84 7.24
C VAL A 19 22.37 7.20 5.81
N SER A 20 21.62 6.65 4.86
CA SER A 20 21.78 6.90 3.43
C SER A 20 20.47 6.84 2.64
N GLU A 21 19.42 6.24 3.22
CA GLU A 21 18.14 5.98 2.56
C GLU A 21 16.95 6.29 3.47
N PRO A 22 15.77 6.59 2.91
CA PRO A 22 15.55 6.98 1.52
C PRO A 22 16.14 8.37 1.21
N ARG A 23 16.47 8.64 -0.05
CA ARG A 23 17.02 9.95 -0.46
C ARG A 23 16.03 11.09 -0.16
N GLY A 24 16.51 12.14 0.50
CA GLY A 24 15.70 13.28 0.92
C GLY A 24 15.03 13.12 2.29
N ASP A 25 15.07 11.92 2.87
CA ASP A 25 14.65 11.64 4.24
C ASP A 25 15.51 10.49 4.81
N GLU A 26 16.83 10.72 4.89
CA GLU A 26 17.79 9.66 5.22
C GLU A 26 17.66 9.21 6.68
N ARG A 27 17.20 7.97 6.88
CA ARG A 27 16.94 7.35 8.20
C ARG A 27 17.52 5.95 8.37
N TYR A 28 17.72 5.24 7.27
CA TYR A 28 18.21 3.87 7.25
C TYR A 28 19.55 3.81 6.53
N CYS A 29 20.40 2.86 6.91
CA CYS A 29 21.52 2.47 6.06
C CYS A 29 21.00 1.62 4.88
N ARG A 30 21.77 1.58 3.78
CA ARG A 30 21.38 0.87 2.56
C ARG A 30 20.91 -0.57 2.80
N ASP A 31 21.65 -1.37 3.56
CA ASP A 31 21.30 -2.78 3.79
C ASP A 31 19.99 -2.96 4.57
N CYS A 32 19.75 -2.11 5.57
CA CYS A 32 18.51 -2.15 6.36
C CYS A 32 17.32 -1.68 5.53
N TRP A 33 17.53 -0.69 4.65
CA TRP A 33 16.52 -0.22 3.72
C TRP A 33 16.16 -1.31 2.71
N ASP A 34 17.15 -1.91 2.04
CA ASP A 34 16.91 -2.99 1.08
C ASP A 34 16.20 -4.18 1.74
N LYS A 35 16.54 -4.50 3.01
CA LYS A 35 15.82 -5.51 3.80
C LYS A 35 14.36 -5.12 4.04
N LYS A 36 14.09 -3.86 4.43
CA LYS A 36 12.73 -3.36 4.67
C LYS A 36 11.89 -3.46 3.39
N ILE A 37 12.42 -2.98 2.26
CA ILE A 37 11.76 -3.07 0.95
C ILE A 37 11.48 -4.52 0.56
N ALA A 38 12.44 -5.44 0.76
CA ALA A 38 12.22 -6.85 0.45
C ALA A 38 11.11 -7.49 1.29
N VAL A 39 10.97 -7.10 2.55
CA VAL A 39 9.86 -7.55 3.41
C VAL A 39 8.53 -6.97 2.93
N GLU A 40 8.48 -5.67 2.61
CA GLU A 40 7.28 -5.02 2.07
C GLU A 40 6.84 -5.63 0.73
N GLU A 41 7.79 -6.01 -0.13
CA GLU A 41 7.51 -6.68 -1.40
C GLU A 41 6.87 -8.06 -1.18
N ILE A 42 7.35 -8.84 -0.21
CA ILE A 42 6.75 -10.13 0.14
C ILE A 42 5.29 -9.94 0.58
N VAL A 43 5.03 -8.96 1.45
CA VAL A 43 3.66 -8.68 1.92
C VAL A 43 2.78 -8.17 0.79
N SER A 44 3.32 -7.33 -0.10
CA SER A 44 2.60 -6.84 -1.29
C SER A 44 2.14 -7.99 -2.18
N GLN A 45 2.97 -9.03 -2.34
CA GLN A 45 2.63 -10.23 -3.11
C GLN A 45 1.51 -11.08 -2.49
N GLU A 46 1.17 -10.86 -1.22
CA GLU A 46 0.01 -11.51 -0.58
C GLU A 46 -1.33 -10.92 -1.04
N PHE A 47 -1.31 -9.71 -1.64
CA PHE A 47 -2.47 -9.10 -2.26
C PHE A 47 -2.62 -9.52 -3.71
N VAL A 48 -3.87 -9.71 -4.13
CA VAL A 48 -4.23 -9.95 -5.53
C VAL A 48 -5.43 -9.08 -5.90
N LEU A 49 -5.26 -8.24 -6.92
CA LEU A 49 -6.33 -7.41 -7.47
C LEU A 49 -6.98 -8.13 -8.65
N LYS A 50 -8.25 -8.53 -8.52
CA LYS A 50 -9.00 -9.16 -9.60
C LYS A 50 -9.96 -8.16 -10.23
N ARG A 51 -9.75 -7.85 -11.51
CA ARG A 51 -10.67 -7.01 -12.28
C ARG A 51 -12.01 -7.71 -12.43
N TYR A 52 -13.07 -7.06 -11.98
CA TYR A 52 -14.45 -7.54 -12.03
C TYR A 52 -15.26 -6.87 -13.15
N ILE A 53 -15.07 -5.57 -13.38
CA ILE A 53 -15.69 -4.81 -14.48
C ILE A 53 -14.61 -4.03 -15.24
N ARG A 54 -14.77 -3.97 -16.56
CA ARG A 54 -13.99 -3.09 -17.44
C ARG A 54 -14.92 -2.36 -18.41
N ALA A 55 -14.92 -1.04 -18.32
CA ALA A 55 -15.51 -0.12 -19.27
C ALA A 55 -14.40 0.74 -19.90
N HIS A 56 -14.76 1.58 -20.87
CA HIS A 56 -13.79 2.47 -21.53
C HIS A 56 -13.11 3.42 -20.53
N SER A 57 -13.89 4.01 -19.62
CA SER A 57 -13.45 5.05 -18.67
C SER A 57 -13.62 4.64 -17.21
N ALA A 58 -13.80 3.34 -16.94
CA ALA A 58 -13.97 2.86 -15.57
C ALA A 58 -13.58 1.39 -15.43
N GLU A 59 -13.01 1.04 -14.29
CA GLU A 59 -12.74 -0.34 -13.90
C GLU A 59 -13.18 -0.58 -12.46
N LYS A 60 -13.55 -1.83 -12.16
CA LYS A 60 -13.80 -2.27 -10.78
C LYS A 60 -12.91 -3.47 -10.49
N TYR A 61 -12.25 -3.44 -9.36
CA TYR A 61 -11.42 -4.52 -8.84
C TYR A 61 -11.94 -5.02 -7.51
N LEU A 62 -11.80 -6.31 -7.28
CA LEU A 62 -11.93 -6.93 -5.97
C LEU A 62 -10.53 -7.17 -5.41
N VAL A 63 -10.32 -6.77 -4.16
CA VAL A 63 -9.06 -6.96 -3.43
C VAL A 63 -9.12 -8.29 -2.69
N TYR A 64 -8.15 -9.15 -2.92
CA TYR A 64 -7.97 -10.39 -2.17
C TYR A 64 -6.67 -10.34 -1.39
N HIS A 65 -6.67 -10.98 -0.22
CA HIS A 65 -5.46 -11.28 0.54
C HIS A 65 -5.30 -12.80 0.66
N SER A 66 -4.07 -13.29 0.63
CA SER A 66 -3.72 -14.72 0.63
C SER A 66 -4.34 -15.52 1.79
N THR A 67 -4.58 -14.86 2.92
CA THR A 67 -5.15 -15.45 4.14
C THR A 67 -6.67 -15.62 4.10
N GLN A 68 -7.36 -15.09 3.09
CA GLN A 68 -8.82 -15.10 2.99
C GLN A 68 -9.30 -15.63 1.63
N LYS A 69 -10.42 -16.36 1.64
CA LYS A 69 -11.03 -16.90 0.41
C LYS A 69 -11.92 -15.89 -0.32
N ARG A 70 -12.53 -14.99 0.45
CA ARG A 70 -13.45 -13.96 -0.03
C ARG A 70 -12.71 -12.61 -0.12
N PRO A 71 -13.13 -11.68 -0.98
CA PRO A 71 -12.46 -10.40 -1.13
C PRO A 71 -12.49 -9.57 0.16
N CYS A 72 -11.38 -8.96 0.54
CA CYS A 72 -11.31 -8.11 1.72
C CYS A 72 -11.60 -6.63 1.42
N GLY A 73 -11.73 -6.26 0.14
CA GLY A 73 -12.07 -4.91 -0.28
C GLY A 73 -12.38 -4.81 -1.77
N GLN A 74 -12.56 -3.60 -2.25
CA GLN A 74 -12.75 -3.29 -3.67
C GLN A 74 -12.17 -1.92 -4.02
N VAL A 75 -11.79 -1.77 -5.28
CA VAL A 75 -11.32 -0.50 -5.84
C VAL A 75 -12.15 -0.19 -7.08
N ILE A 76 -12.71 1.01 -7.15
CA ILE A 76 -13.36 1.53 -8.34
C ILE A 76 -12.45 2.60 -8.91
N VAL A 77 -12.15 2.51 -10.20
CA VAL A 77 -11.33 3.45 -10.95
C VAL A 77 -12.25 4.15 -11.94
N VAL A 78 -12.17 5.47 -12.00
CA VAL A 78 -12.85 6.31 -12.99
C VAL A 78 -11.80 7.19 -13.65
N ASP A 79 -11.78 7.17 -14.97
CA ASP A 79 -10.96 8.04 -15.81
C ASP A 79 -11.84 9.14 -16.39
N ASP A 80 -11.48 10.40 -16.14
CA ASP A 80 -12.18 11.57 -16.70
C ASP A 80 -11.57 12.06 -18.04
N GLY A 81 -10.53 11.40 -18.51
CA GLY A 81 -9.74 11.75 -19.69
C GLY A 81 -8.47 12.55 -19.37
N PHE A 82 -8.25 12.93 -18.11
CA PHE A 82 -7.06 13.66 -17.64
C PHE A 82 -6.47 13.03 -16.37
N ASP A 83 -7.30 12.82 -15.35
CA ASP A 83 -6.91 12.31 -14.04
C ASP A 83 -7.64 10.98 -13.74
N LEU A 84 -7.00 10.12 -12.94
CA LEU A 84 -7.63 8.93 -12.39
C LEU A 84 -8.23 9.21 -11.01
N PHE A 85 -9.48 8.79 -10.82
CA PHE A 85 -10.16 8.84 -9.53
C PHE A 85 -10.40 7.42 -9.03
N LEU A 86 -9.83 7.11 -7.87
CA LEU A 86 -9.92 5.80 -7.25
C LEU A 86 -10.74 5.91 -5.96
N THR A 87 -11.72 5.02 -5.82
CA THR A 87 -12.44 4.82 -4.57
C THR A 87 -12.11 3.43 -4.05
N MET A 88 -11.38 3.35 -2.93
CA MET A 88 -11.08 2.12 -2.24
C MET A 88 -12.06 1.92 -1.09
N LEU A 89 -12.78 0.80 -1.09
CA LEU A 89 -13.64 0.37 0.01
C LEU A 89 -13.04 -0.86 0.67
N LEU A 90 -12.72 -0.74 1.95
CA LEU A 90 -12.09 -1.77 2.77
C LEU A 90 -13.13 -2.41 3.69
N TYR A 91 -13.30 -3.73 3.59
CA TYR A 91 -14.27 -4.47 4.40
C TYR A 91 -13.70 -4.77 5.80
N PRO A 92 -14.55 -4.82 6.84
CA PRO A 92 -14.13 -5.02 8.22
C PRO A 92 -13.67 -6.46 8.50
N THR A 93 -13.76 -7.35 7.51
CA THR A 93 -13.35 -8.76 7.61
C THR A 93 -11.84 -8.94 7.62
N PHE A 94 -11.05 -7.90 7.34
CA PHE A 94 -9.60 -7.95 7.29
C PHE A 94 -8.97 -6.86 8.17
N GLY A 95 -7.84 -7.18 8.80
CA GLY A 95 -7.12 -6.33 9.76
C GLY A 95 -6.34 -5.21 9.08
N TRP A 96 -7.03 -4.28 8.40
CA TRP A 96 -6.40 -3.24 7.58
C TRP A 96 -5.45 -2.30 8.34
N ASP A 97 -5.69 -2.09 9.63
CA ASP A 97 -4.89 -1.23 10.51
C ASP A 97 -3.82 -2.01 11.30
N GLU A 98 -3.74 -3.32 11.10
CA GLU A 98 -2.70 -4.15 11.71
C GLU A 98 -1.37 -3.95 10.98
N GLU A 99 -0.27 -4.11 11.71
CA GLU A 99 1.07 -4.09 11.13
C GLU A 99 1.18 -5.18 10.06
N ALA A 100 1.58 -4.80 8.85
CA ALA A 100 1.67 -5.70 7.72
C ALA A 100 2.87 -6.65 7.82
N TYR A 101 3.89 -6.25 8.57
CA TYR A 101 5.07 -7.03 8.87
C TYR A 101 5.68 -6.60 10.21
N HIS A 102 6.48 -7.48 10.80
CA HIS A 102 7.29 -7.14 11.96
C HIS A 102 8.77 -7.16 11.60
N LEU A 103 9.42 -5.99 11.67
CA LEU A 103 10.86 -5.85 11.53
C LEU A 103 11.40 -5.26 12.82
N GLU A 104 12.11 -6.09 13.61
CA GLU A 104 12.61 -5.69 14.93
C GLU A 104 13.46 -4.42 14.85
N GLY A 105 13.09 -3.40 15.64
CA GLY A 105 13.76 -2.10 15.67
C GLY A 105 13.31 -1.10 14.61
N ASP A 106 12.35 -1.45 13.74
CA ASP A 106 11.78 -0.51 12.77
C ASP A 106 10.79 0.46 13.44
N PRO A 107 11.04 1.78 13.40
CA PRO A 107 10.12 2.76 13.98
C PRO A 107 8.91 3.09 13.10
N GLU A 108 8.92 2.68 11.82
CA GLU A 108 7.90 3.06 10.83
C GLU A 108 7.27 1.84 10.16
N GLY A 109 6.92 0.81 10.94
CA GLY A 109 6.12 -0.29 10.42
C GLY A 109 4.88 0.25 9.68
N ARG A 110 4.53 -0.39 8.57
CA ARG A 110 3.37 -0.01 7.76
C ARG A 110 2.20 -0.95 8.00
N THR A 111 1.00 -0.40 7.89
CA THR A 111 -0.25 -1.16 7.95
C THR A 111 -0.54 -1.85 6.61
N PHE A 112 -1.38 -2.88 6.64
CA PHE A 112 -1.82 -3.53 5.40
C PHE A 112 -2.51 -2.57 4.42
N ALA A 113 -3.27 -1.59 4.92
CA ALA A 113 -3.90 -0.58 4.08
C ALA A 113 -2.86 0.27 3.32
N GLU A 114 -1.75 0.62 3.96
CA GLU A 114 -0.67 1.38 3.33
C GLU A 114 0.09 0.56 2.30
N ILE A 115 0.32 -0.73 2.55
CA ILE A 115 0.94 -1.63 1.55
C ILE A 115 0.04 -1.79 0.33
N LEU A 116 -1.28 -1.93 0.53
CA LEU A 116 -2.24 -2.05 -0.57
C LEU A 116 -2.24 -0.82 -1.49
N VAL A 117 -1.95 0.38 -0.98
CA VAL A 117 -1.80 1.57 -1.83
C VAL A 117 -0.70 1.39 -2.86
N ASP A 118 0.45 0.83 -2.47
CA ASP A 118 1.56 0.60 -3.40
C ASP A 118 1.21 -0.48 -4.43
N VAL A 119 0.50 -1.53 -4.02
CA VAL A 119 -0.03 -2.55 -4.93
C VAL A 119 -0.98 -1.92 -5.95
N ILE A 120 -1.86 -1.02 -5.54
CA ILE A 120 -2.76 -0.29 -6.46
C ILE A 120 -1.97 0.60 -7.42
N VAL A 121 -0.91 1.27 -6.95
CA VAL A 121 -0.07 2.09 -7.82
C VAL A 121 0.53 1.24 -8.94
N GLY A 122 1.16 0.11 -8.60
CA GLY A 122 1.78 -0.78 -9.59
C GLY A 122 0.78 -1.51 -10.49
N ASP A 123 -0.29 -2.07 -9.93
CA ASP A 123 -1.18 -2.99 -10.65
C ASP A 123 -2.34 -2.28 -11.37
N ILE A 124 -2.66 -1.04 -10.97
CA ILE A 124 -3.77 -0.27 -11.56
C ILE A 124 -3.24 1.02 -12.18
N ILE A 125 -2.62 1.90 -11.39
CA ILE A 125 -2.34 3.28 -11.83
C ILE A 125 -1.29 3.31 -12.95
N GLU A 126 -0.21 2.56 -12.81
CA GLU A 126 0.84 2.47 -13.84
C GLU A 126 0.31 1.93 -15.18
N PRO A 127 -0.47 0.82 -15.23
CA PRO A 127 -1.12 0.36 -16.47
C PRO A 127 -2.08 1.37 -17.12
N TRP A 128 -2.67 2.28 -16.34
CA TRP A 128 -3.48 3.39 -16.87
C TRP A 128 -2.64 4.58 -17.37
N GLY A 129 -1.31 4.50 -17.26
CA GLY A 129 -0.36 5.49 -17.78
C GLY A 129 0.37 6.30 -16.70
N GLY A 130 0.11 6.05 -15.42
CA GLY A 130 0.86 6.68 -14.32
C GLY A 130 0.68 8.20 -14.20
N GLY A 131 -0.41 8.73 -14.76
CA GLY A 131 -0.75 10.16 -14.72
C GLY A 131 -1.13 10.64 -13.32
N LYS A 132 -1.66 11.86 -13.23
CA LYS A 132 -2.16 12.39 -11.96
C LYS A 132 -3.39 11.59 -11.50
N TRP A 133 -3.45 11.30 -10.21
CA TRP A 133 -4.50 10.47 -9.64
C TRP A 133 -4.90 10.95 -8.24
N HIS A 134 -6.11 10.57 -7.86
CA HIS A 134 -6.73 10.87 -6.58
C HIS A 134 -7.32 9.59 -6.01
N MET A 135 -7.10 9.31 -4.72
CA MET A 135 -7.66 8.14 -4.07
C MET A 135 -8.38 8.50 -2.79
N GLU A 136 -9.60 8.03 -2.67
CA GLU A 136 -10.42 8.09 -1.46
C GLU A 136 -10.49 6.71 -0.83
N ILE A 137 -10.29 6.62 0.48
CA ILE A 137 -10.29 5.37 1.23
C ILE A 137 -11.45 5.38 2.22
N PHE A 138 -12.34 4.41 2.09
CA PHE A 138 -13.50 4.23 2.95
C PHE A 138 -13.42 2.91 3.70
N ARG A 139 -13.70 2.94 5.00
CA ARG A 139 -13.91 1.74 5.82
C ARG A 139 -15.39 1.42 5.84
N SER A 140 -15.75 0.23 5.36
CA SER A 140 -17.12 -0.26 5.48
C SER A 140 -17.37 -0.75 6.89
N THR A 141 -18.55 -0.44 7.44
CA THR A 141 -19.07 -1.12 8.64
C THR A 141 -19.87 -2.38 8.29
N GLN A 142 -20.19 -2.56 7.01
CA GLN A 142 -20.88 -3.73 6.49
C GLN A 142 -19.88 -4.72 5.90
N GLN A 143 -20.18 -6.01 6.04
CA GLN A 143 -19.42 -7.07 5.38
C GLN A 143 -19.58 -6.96 3.86
N GLU A 144 -18.69 -7.66 3.14
CA GLU A 144 -18.82 -7.83 1.70
C GLU A 144 -20.23 -8.35 1.32
N PRO A 145 -20.84 -7.86 0.23
CA PRO A 145 -22.10 -8.42 -0.25
C PRO A 145 -21.90 -9.89 -0.65
N GLU A 146 -22.70 -10.81 -0.09
CA GLU A 146 -22.52 -12.25 -0.35
C GLU A 146 -22.85 -12.65 -1.80
N ASP A 147 -23.75 -11.91 -2.45
CA ASP A 147 -24.03 -11.91 -3.88
C ASP A 147 -25.01 -10.76 -4.12
N TRP A 148 -24.63 -9.73 -4.89
CA TRP A 148 -25.62 -8.74 -5.35
C TRP A 148 -26.23 -9.26 -6.64
N ASN A 149 -27.35 -9.97 -6.55
CA ASN A 149 -28.14 -10.47 -7.68
C ASN A 149 -29.05 -9.39 -8.31
N GLY A 150 -29.03 -8.15 -7.81
CA GLY A 150 -29.78 -7.04 -8.42
C GLY A 150 -31.29 -7.10 -8.23
N GLU A 151 -31.80 -8.01 -7.40
CA GLU A 151 -33.22 -8.03 -7.04
C GLU A 151 -33.47 -7.08 -5.86
N MET A 152 -34.03 -5.91 -6.16
CA MET A 152 -34.76 -5.08 -5.19
C MET A 152 -36.22 -5.54 -5.11
#